data_AF-A0A284RGQ3-F1
#
_entry.id   AF-A0A284RGQ3-F1
#
_cell.length_a   1.000
_cell.length_b   1.000
_cell.length_c   1.000
_cell.angle_alpha   90.00
_cell.angle_beta   90.00
_cell.angle_gamma   90.00
#
_symmetry.space_group_name_H-M   'P 1'
#
loop_
_entity.id
_entity.type
_entity.pdbx_description
1 polymer ?
#
loop_
_entity_poly.entity_id
_entity_poly.type
_entity_poly.pdbx_seq_one_letter_code
_entity_poly.pdbx_strand_id
1 'polypeptide(L)'
;MFNWKSLALLPLCVSPFALAGDHFPVRRAAPEAGYYNPDNNGGSMLTTVLGETFPPGQQEPINIIISGNSDEAVLALQQTDGGLLNYFLSLSFSGECLGFHDGDSQQANLGDGKGLLNQTAVMRYDYGDPAVGTCTETVQGGNHFRYWVQNGDGANSSAIFMATSYEKPEAEDHDIIINGYNLGRDYIVGNITGSGIPTLTLSNTSTFSGSTSYGNYTYQTSVTYTSGLLQNTSVGINHNLTVGVEGVTNAVDGLVAVLNVSISARPANSSSGSDQSTGSSQNSQGSTSWSVHPELWALATFVCLLSSAAL
;
A
#
# COMPACT_ATOMS: atom_id res chain seq x y z
N MET A 1 -66.79 -4.36 -58.87
CA MET A 1 -66.04 -3.22 -58.28
C MET A 1 -65.78 -3.54 -56.82
N PHE A 2 -64.58 -3.98 -56.44
CA PHE A 2 -63.99 -3.72 -55.11
C PHE A 2 -62.50 -4.09 -55.19
N ASN A 3 -61.70 -3.25 -54.56
CA ASN A 3 -60.33 -2.89 -54.91
C ASN A 3 -59.32 -3.71 -54.09
N TRP A 4 -58.32 -4.28 -54.76
CA TRP A 4 -57.22 -5.02 -54.15
C TRP A 4 -56.24 -4.00 -53.55
N LYS A 5 -56.21 -3.87 -52.23
CA LYS A 5 -55.15 -3.11 -51.55
C LYS A 5 -54.06 -4.06 -51.07
N SER A 6 -52.86 -3.74 -51.54
CA SER A 6 -51.58 -4.38 -51.31
C SER A 6 -51.24 -4.56 -49.83
N LEU A 7 -50.85 -5.77 -49.46
CA LEU A 7 -50.11 -6.06 -48.23
C LEU A 7 -48.62 -5.98 -48.58
N ALA A 8 -47.95 -4.91 -48.16
CA ALA A 8 -46.51 -4.76 -48.34
C ALA A 8 -45.78 -5.65 -47.32
N LEU A 9 -44.99 -6.61 -47.80
CA LEU A 9 -43.99 -7.30 -46.99
C LEU A 9 -42.85 -6.31 -46.66
N LEU A 10 -42.72 -5.95 -45.40
CA LEU A 10 -41.51 -5.31 -44.86
C LEU A 10 -40.41 -6.38 -44.72
N PRO A 11 -39.19 -6.14 -45.22
CA PRO A 11 -38.07 -7.02 -44.94
C PRO A 11 -37.64 -6.82 -43.48
N LEU A 12 -37.66 -7.91 -42.71
CA LEU A 12 -36.97 -7.98 -41.42
C LEU A 12 -35.46 -7.84 -41.67
N CYS A 13 -34.92 -6.63 -41.48
CA CYS A 13 -33.49 -6.44 -41.29
C CYS A 13 -33.08 -7.12 -39.98
N VAL A 14 -32.50 -8.30 -40.08
CA VAL A 14 -31.74 -8.88 -38.98
C VAL A 14 -30.45 -8.06 -38.88
N SER A 15 -30.45 -7.09 -37.97
CA SER A 15 -29.20 -6.42 -37.57
C SER A 15 -28.26 -7.48 -37.01
N PRO A 16 -27.03 -7.61 -37.53
CA PRO A 16 -26.02 -8.36 -36.81
C PRO A 16 -25.73 -7.58 -35.53
N PHE A 17 -26.23 -8.08 -34.40
CA PHE A 17 -25.60 -7.79 -33.11
C PHE A 17 -24.18 -8.34 -33.23
N ALA A 18 -23.25 -7.48 -33.64
CA ALA A 18 -21.86 -7.69 -33.34
C ALA A 18 -21.78 -7.75 -31.82
N LEU A 19 -21.51 -8.94 -31.29
CA LEU A 19 -20.97 -9.09 -29.95
C LEU A 19 -19.73 -8.20 -29.91
N ALA A 20 -19.87 -7.02 -29.33
CA ALA A 20 -18.72 -6.28 -28.84
C ALA A 20 -18.07 -7.23 -27.85
N GLY A 21 -17.03 -7.92 -28.28
CA GLY A 21 -16.15 -8.59 -27.35
C GLY A 21 -15.73 -7.53 -26.35
N ASP A 22 -15.97 -7.81 -25.07
CA ASP A 22 -15.43 -7.02 -23.98
C ASP A 22 -13.94 -6.84 -24.27
N HIS A 23 -13.60 -5.66 -24.80
CA HIS A 23 -12.23 -5.21 -24.80
C HIS A 23 -11.95 -4.94 -23.34
N PHE A 24 -11.57 -6.00 -22.61
CA PHE A 24 -10.80 -5.83 -21.40
C PHE A 24 -9.67 -4.89 -21.79
N PRO A 25 -9.63 -3.66 -21.24
CA PRO A 25 -8.65 -2.68 -21.67
C PRO A 25 -7.28 -3.34 -21.49
N VAL A 26 -6.59 -3.58 -22.60
CA VAL A 26 -5.21 -4.06 -22.57
C VAL A 26 -4.47 -3.05 -21.72
N ARG A 27 -3.95 -3.51 -20.58
CA ARG A 27 -3.15 -2.69 -19.68
C ARG A 27 -2.07 -2.00 -20.52
N ARG A 28 -2.10 -0.66 -20.57
CA ARG A 28 -0.98 0.06 -21.19
C ARG A 28 0.23 -0.22 -20.30
N ALA A 29 1.34 -0.61 -20.93
CA ALA A 29 2.60 -0.75 -20.21
C ALA A 29 2.87 0.58 -19.49
N ALA A 30 3.24 0.49 -18.21
CA ALA A 30 3.60 1.67 -17.43
C ALA A 30 4.79 2.39 -18.10
N PRO A 31 4.94 3.71 -17.91
CA PRO A 31 6.10 4.44 -18.42
C PRO A 31 7.40 3.90 -17.81
N GLU A 32 8.55 4.30 -18.36
CA GLU A 32 9.87 3.84 -17.89
C GLU A 32 10.08 4.07 -16.38
N ALA A 33 9.63 5.22 -15.87
CA ALA A 33 9.67 5.53 -14.44
C ALA A 33 8.74 4.64 -13.58
N GLY A 34 7.80 3.93 -14.20
CA GLY A 34 6.80 3.09 -13.54
C GLY A 34 5.54 3.84 -13.10
N TYR A 35 5.52 5.17 -13.17
CA TYR A 35 4.41 6.02 -12.79
C TYR A 35 4.40 7.28 -13.66
N TYR A 36 3.26 7.96 -13.74
CA TYR A 36 3.17 9.32 -14.28
C TYR A 36 3.29 10.33 -13.13
N ASN A 37 4.08 11.38 -13.29
CA ASN A 37 4.16 12.44 -12.27
C ASN A 37 2.80 13.17 -12.16
N PRO A 38 2.13 13.17 -10.99
CA PRO A 38 0.85 13.85 -10.80
C PRO A 38 0.86 15.34 -11.20
N ASP A 39 1.97 16.05 -10.94
CA ASP A 39 2.09 17.50 -11.19
C ASP A 39 1.89 17.87 -12.67
N ASN A 40 2.23 16.95 -13.58
CA ASN A 40 2.11 17.18 -15.02
C ASN A 40 0.66 17.35 -15.49
N ASN A 41 -0.31 16.87 -14.70
CA ASN A 41 -1.72 16.80 -15.07
C ASN A 41 -2.64 17.38 -13.98
N GLY A 42 -2.14 18.33 -13.19
CA GLY A 42 -2.93 19.04 -12.17
C GLY A 42 -3.21 18.24 -10.89
N GLY A 43 -2.52 17.10 -10.71
CA GLY A 43 -2.41 16.41 -9.44
C GLY A 43 -1.24 16.93 -8.61
N SER A 44 -0.94 16.24 -7.51
CA SER A 44 0.24 16.49 -6.69
C SER A 44 0.70 15.25 -5.95
N MET A 45 1.94 15.28 -5.44
CA MET A 45 2.46 14.31 -4.47
C MET A 45 2.06 14.65 -3.03
N LEU A 46 0.98 15.40 -2.84
CA LEU A 46 0.48 15.82 -1.54
C LEU A 46 -0.98 15.38 -1.40
N THR A 47 -1.34 14.91 -0.20
CA THR A 47 -2.72 14.60 0.13
C THR A 47 -3.52 15.88 0.36
N THR A 48 -4.83 15.76 0.42
CA THR A 48 -5.75 16.80 0.90
C THR A 48 -6.46 16.24 2.12
N VAL A 49 -6.29 16.93 3.25
CA VAL A 49 -7.02 16.63 4.49
C VAL A 49 -8.37 17.33 4.40
N LEU A 50 -9.47 16.58 4.59
CA LEU A 50 -10.83 17.12 4.52
C LEU A 50 -11.24 17.88 5.80
N GLY A 51 -10.53 17.64 6.90
CA GLY A 51 -10.71 18.30 8.19
C GLY A 51 -9.74 19.46 8.44
N GLU A 52 -9.83 20.03 9.65
CA GLU A 52 -8.93 21.09 10.09
C GLU A 52 -7.55 20.52 10.40
N THR A 53 -6.51 21.08 9.78
CA THR A 53 -5.11 20.87 10.20
C THR A 53 -4.67 22.05 11.06
N PHE A 54 -3.60 21.90 11.83
CA PHE A 54 -2.98 23.04 12.52
C PHE A 54 -1.49 23.18 12.18
N PRO A 55 -1.08 24.27 11.50
CA PRO A 55 -1.90 25.30 10.81
C PRO A 55 -2.92 24.76 9.78
N PRO A 56 -4.00 25.50 9.45
CA PRO A 56 -4.99 25.08 8.45
C PRO A 56 -4.45 24.94 7.03
N GLY A 57 -4.98 23.98 6.27
CA GLY A 57 -4.64 23.76 4.85
C GLY A 57 -3.32 23.02 4.63
N GLN A 58 -2.85 22.28 5.63
CA GLN A 58 -1.67 21.44 5.49
C GLN A 58 -1.99 20.09 4.86
N GLN A 59 -0.96 19.47 4.30
CA GLN A 59 -1.05 18.29 3.47
C GLN A 59 0.01 17.28 3.91
N GLU A 60 -0.21 16.01 3.61
CA GLU A 60 0.76 14.96 3.92
C GLU A 60 1.47 14.50 2.64
N PRO A 61 2.77 14.16 2.74
CA PRO A 61 3.55 13.76 1.59
C PRO A 61 3.23 12.34 1.14
N ILE A 62 2.96 12.20 -0.15
CA ILE A 62 3.00 10.91 -0.84
C ILE A 62 4.47 10.62 -1.16
N ASN A 63 5.13 9.89 -0.26
CA ASN A 63 6.60 9.74 -0.23
C ASN A 63 7.09 8.34 -0.64
N ILE A 64 6.18 7.45 -1.02
CA ILE A 64 6.49 6.14 -1.61
C ILE A 64 5.64 5.90 -2.86
N ILE A 65 6.25 5.25 -3.87
CA ILE A 65 5.53 4.73 -5.04
C ILE A 65 5.90 3.26 -5.23
N ILE A 66 4.93 2.35 -5.27
CA ILE A 66 5.12 1.03 -5.87
C ILE A 66 4.90 1.19 -7.37
N SER A 67 5.99 1.02 -8.10
CA SER A 67 6.07 1.18 -9.55
C SER A 67 5.07 0.29 -10.27
N GLY A 68 4.40 0.83 -11.28
CA GLY A 68 3.61 0.09 -12.25
C GLY A 68 4.43 -0.92 -13.08
N ASN A 69 5.76 -0.87 -13.03
CA ASN A 69 6.63 -1.90 -13.60
C ASN A 69 6.82 -3.13 -12.70
N SER A 70 6.22 -3.13 -11.50
CA SER A 70 6.15 -4.31 -10.64
C SER A 70 5.30 -5.41 -11.28
N ASP A 71 5.45 -6.64 -10.80
CA ASP A 71 4.63 -7.77 -11.24
C ASP A 71 3.14 -7.46 -11.10
N GLU A 72 2.34 -7.81 -12.13
CA GLU A 72 0.91 -7.52 -12.16
C GLU A 72 0.16 -8.09 -10.95
N ALA A 73 0.59 -9.27 -10.47
CA ALA A 73 0.05 -9.88 -9.27
C ALA A 73 0.23 -8.95 -8.05
N VAL A 74 1.41 -8.34 -7.87
CA VAL A 74 1.68 -7.43 -6.74
C VAL A 74 0.80 -6.19 -6.79
N LEU A 75 0.45 -5.71 -7.98
CA LEU A 75 -0.39 -4.51 -8.16
C LEU A 75 -1.89 -4.80 -7.98
N ALA A 76 -2.29 -6.07 -7.84
CA ALA A 76 -3.68 -6.44 -7.61
C ALA A 76 -4.08 -6.17 -6.15
N LEU A 77 -5.20 -5.46 -5.93
CA LEU A 77 -5.74 -5.12 -4.61
C LEU A 77 -6.37 -6.32 -3.89
N GLN A 78 -5.54 -7.31 -3.58
CA GLN A 78 -5.95 -8.56 -2.93
C GLN A 78 -4.83 -9.10 -2.04
N GLN A 79 -5.18 -9.99 -1.11
CA GLN A 79 -4.21 -10.71 -0.27
C GLN A 79 -3.81 -12.08 -0.87
N THR A 80 -4.60 -12.62 -1.78
CA THR A 80 -4.31 -13.91 -2.43
C THR A 80 -3.35 -13.74 -3.61
N ASP A 81 -2.77 -14.84 -4.08
CA ASP A 81 -1.96 -14.91 -5.30
C ASP A 81 -0.71 -14.01 -5.34
N GLY A 82 -0.24 -13.57 -4.17
CA GLY A 82 0.88 -12.65 -4.03
C GLY A 82 0.49 -11.18 -4.24
N GLY A 83 -0.79 -10.85 -4.01
CA GLY A 83 -1.35 -9.52 -4.20
C GLY A 83 -0.77 -8.42 -3.30
N LEU A 84 -1.17 -7.18 -3.56
CA LEU A 84 -0.68 -5.98 -2.88
C LEU A 84 -0.78 -6.11 -1.35
N LEU A 85 -1.92 -6.59 -0.84
CA LEU A 85 -2.12 -6.74 0.59
C LEU A 85 -1.24 -7.85 1.18
N ASN A 86 -0.89 -8.87 0.39
CA ASN A 86 0.07 -9.89 0.80
C ASN A 86 1.50 -9.34 0.89
N TYR A 87 1.87 -8.48 -0.06
CA TYR A 87 3.13 -7.77 -0.03
C TYR A 87 3.20 -6.83 1.19
N PHE A 88 2.14 -6.10 1.51
CA PHE A 88 2.11 -5.30 2.74
C PHE A 88 2.32 -6.14 4.01
N LEU A 89 1.71 -7.33 4.07
CA LEU A 89 1.94 -8.27 5.17
C LEU A 89 3.40 -8.75 5.24
N SER A 90 4.08 -8.91 4.11
CA SER A 90 5.51 -9.25 4.11
C SER A 90 6.40 -8.09 4.59
N LEU A 91 5.87 -6.87 4.62
CA LEU A 91 6.52 -5.69 5.20
C LEU A 91 6.11 -5.45 6.66
N SER A 92 5.33 -6.34 7.28
CA SER A 92 4.74 -6.19 8.63
C SER A 92 3.70 -5.07 8.71
N PHE A 93 2.87 -4.93 7.68
CA PHE A 93 1.72 -4.02 7.68
C PHE A 93 0.43 -4.77 7.37
N SER A 94 -0.60 -4.52 8.17
CA SER A 94 -1.94 -5.05 7.95
C SER A 94 -3.00 -3.94 8.00
N GLY A 95 -4.23 -4.30 7.65
CA GLY A 95 -5.35 -3.36 7.69
C GLY A 95 -5.65 -2.90 9.12
N GLU A 96 -6.46 -1.85 9.23
CA GLU A 96 -6.80 -1.25 10.52
C GLU A 96 -7.41 -2.25 11.51
N CYS A 97 -7.12 -2.03 12.79
CA CYS A 97 -7.54 -2.87 13.91
C CYS A 97 -9.06 -3.13 13.88
N LEU A 98 -9.47 -4.36 13.57
CA LEU A 98 -10.88 -4.79 13.53
C LEU A 98 -11.80 -3.87 12.69
N GLY A 99 -11.22 -3.14 11.73
CA GLY A 99 -11.95 -2.15 10.91
C GLY A 99 -12.31 -0.84 11.62
N PHE A 100 -11.74 -0.57 12.81
CA PHE A 100 -11.83 0.75 13.43
C PHE A 100 -10.90 1.73 12.72
N HIS A 101 -11.50 2.73 12.07
CA HIS A 101 -10.80 3.86 11.48
C HIS A 101 -10.89 5.02 12.46
N ASP A 102 -9.74 5.50 12.94
CA ASP A 102 -9.65 6.78 13.64
C ASP A 102 -9.05 7.85 12.71
N GLY A 103 -9.69 9.02 12.70
CA GLY A 103 -9.41 10.13 11.78
C GLY A 103 -10.28 10.21 10.52
N ASP A 104 -10.18 11.32 9.80
CA ASP A 104 -10.88 11.54 8.54
C ASP A 104 -10.15 10.87 7.36
N SER A 105 -10.94 10.43 6.38
CA SER A 105 -10.37 9.99 5.10
C SER A 105 -9.66 11.15 4.39
N GLN A 106 -8.42 10.91 3.98
CA GLN A 106 -7.67 11.86 3.15
C GLN A 106 -7.92 11.60 1.67
N GLN A 107 -7.76 12.64 0.87
CA GLN A 107 -7.90 12.60 -0.58
C GLN A 107 -6.56 12.83 -1.29
N ALA A 108 -6.44 12.36 -2.52
CA ALA A 108 -5.32 12.71 -3.39
C ALA A 108 -5.78 12.82 -4.84
N ASN A 109 -5.14 13.71 -5.60
CA ASN A 109 -5.29 13.78 -7.05
C ASN A 109 -3.98 13.33 -7.70
N LEU A 110 -3.98 12.13 -8.29
CA LEU A 110 -2.78 11.53 -8.89
C LEU A 110 -2.52 11.99 -10.34
N GLY A 111 -3.23 13.01 -10.82
CA GLY A 111 -3.05 13.54 -12.18
C GLY A 111 -3.45 12.54 -13.27
N ASP A 112 -4.33 11.59 -12.96
CA ASP A 112 -4.76 10.52 -13.87
C ASP A 112 -6.14 10.77 -14.50
N GLY A 113 -6.69 11.96 -14.29
CA GLY A 113 -7.99 12.37 -14.82
C GLY A 113 -9.18 12.05 -13.92
N LYS A 114 -8.97 11.47 -12.73
CA LYS A 114 -10.04 11.22 -11.76
C LYS A 114 -10.26 12.34 -10.73
N GLY A 115 -9.38 13.34 -10.68
CA GLY A 115 -9.45 14.41 -9.69
C GLY A 115 -9.12 13.91 -8.29
N LEU A 116 -9.68 14.54 -7.26
CA LEU A 116 -9.50 14.13 -5.86
C LEU A 116 -10.28 12.83 -5.60
N LEU A 117 -9.57 11.81 -5.12
CA LEU A 117 -10.14 10.54 -4.68
C LEU A 117 -9.78 10.27 -3.23
N ASN A 118 -10.72 9.69 -2.48
CA ASN A 118 -10.45 9.16 -1.15
C ASN A 118 -9.36 8.07 -1.23
N GLN A 119 -8.59 7.94 -0.15
CA GLN A 119 -7.67 6.83 0.06
C GLN A 119 -8.34 5.48 -0.17
N THR A 120 -7.59 4.52 -0.70
CA THR A 120 -8.08 3.15 -0.93
C THR A 120 -8.24 2.41 0.40
N ALA A 121 -7.22 2.50 1.26
CA ALA A 121 -7.24 2.02 2.63
C ALA A 121 -6.09 2.67 3.43
N VAL A 122 -6.11 2.46 4.75
CA VAL A 122 -4.97 2.71 5.64
C VAL A 122 -4.35 1.37 6.03
N MET A 123 -3.03 1.31 6.05
CA MET A 123 -2.24 0.18 6.53
C MET A 123 -1.40 0.63 7.71
N ARG A 124 -1.33 -0.20 8.76
CA ARG A 124 -0.65 0.10 10.02
C ARG A 124 0.38 -0.98 10.31
N TYR A 125 1.48 -0.61 10.97
CA TYR A 125 2.50 -1.58 11.39
C TYR A 125 1.88 -2.62 12.33
N ASP A 126 2.05 -3.90 12.02
CA ASP A 126 1.33 -4.98 12.68
C ASP A 126 2.13 -5.64 13.82
N TYR A 127 3.33 -5.16 14.16
CA TYR A 127 4.17 -5.72 15.23
C TYR A 127 4.40 -7.24 15.12
N GLY A 128 4.32 -7.81 13.91
CA GLY A 128 4.46 -9.25 13.66
C GLY A 128 3.19 -10.07 13.89
N ASP A 129 2.05 -9.43 14.21
CA ASP A 129 0.74 -10.06 14.29
C ASP A 129 -0.28 -9.32 13.40
N PRO A 130 -0.52 -9.80 12.17
CA PRO A 130 -1.47 -9.20 11.24
C PRO A 130 -2.91 -9.10 11.74
N ALA A 131 -3.32 -9.91 12.73
CA ALA A 131 -4.70 -10.00 13.19
C ALA A 131 -5.01 -9.01 14.32
N VAL A 132 -4.07 -8.75 15.22
CA VAL A 132 -4.29 -7.88 16.39
C VAL A 132 -3.20 -6.83 16.60
N GLY A 133 -2.07 -6.93 15.93
CA GLY A 133 -0.93 -6.06 16.18
C GLY A 133 -1.12 -4.64 15.70
N THR A 134 -2.03 -4.37 14.76
CA THR A 134 -2.44 -3.00 14.44
C THR A 134 -3.24 -2.33 15.56
N CYS A 135 -3.85 -3.12 16.47
CA CYS A 135 -4.43 -2.59 17.71
C CYS A 135 -3.34 -2.21 18.74
N THR A 136 -2.18 -2.89 18.70
CA THR A 136 -1.00 -2.53 19.49
C THR A 136 -0.40 -1.22 18.99
N GLU A 137 -0.43 -0.98 17.67
CA GLU A 137 0.01 0.27 17.06
C GLU A 137 -0.81 1.47 17.55
N THR A 138 -2.13 1.35 17.64
CA THR A 138 -2.97 2.40 18.24
C THR A 138 -2.46 2.83 19.63
N VAL A 139 -2.04 1.87 20.45
CA VAL A 139 -1.59 2.11 21.83
C VAL A 139 -0.11 2.54 21.92
N GLN A 140 0.74 2.19 20.95
CA GLN A 140 2.20 2.37 21.03
C GLN A 140 2.75 3.40 20.02
N GLY A 141 1.97 3.79 19.03
CA GLY A 141 2.41 4.57 17.88
C GLY A 141 3.30 3.76 16.95
N GLY A 142 3.10 3.90 15.65
CA GLY A 142 3.89 3.16 14.69
C GLY A 142 3.94 3.79 13.33
N ASN A 143 4.55 3.03 12.43
CA ASN A 143 4.56 3.37 11.02
C ASN A 143 3.18 3.07 10.44
N HIS A 144 2.63 3.99 9.66
CA HIS A 144 1.39 3.77 8.93
C HIS A 144 1.48 4.41 7.55
N PHE A 145 0.61 3.96 6.64
CA PHE A 145 0.43 4.65 5.36
C PHE A 145 -0.99 4.57 4.82
N ARG A 146 -1.35 5.60 4.06
CA ARG A 146 -2.51 5.64 3.17
C ARG A 146 -2.06 5.40 1.75
N TYR A 147 -2.90 4.79 0.91
CA TYR A 147 -2.53 4.59 -0.50
C TYR A 147 -3.65 4.81 -1.50
N TRP A 148 -3.24 5.14 -2.73
CA TRP A 148 -4.07 5.40 -3.90
C TRP A 148 -3.51 4.67 -5.12
N VAL A 149 -4.36 4.38 -6.10
CA VAL A 149 -3.97 3.70 -7.34
C VAL A 149 -4.07 4.66 -8.51
N GLN A 150 -3.00 4.81 -9.29
CA GLN A 150 -2.97 5.64 -10.49
C GLN A 150 -3.54 4.86 -11.69
N ASN A 151 -4.87 4.87 -11.81
CA ASN A 151 -5.63 4.04 -12.76
C ASN A 151 -6.72 4.80 -13.52
N GLY A 152 -6.62 6.13 -13.62
CA GLY A 152 -7.46 6.95 -14.48
C GLY A 152 -7.01 7.00 -15.94
N ASP A 153 -7.97 7.23 -16.84
CA ASP A 153 -7.75 7.18 -18.30
C ASP A 153 -6.74 8.22 -18.80
N GLY A 154 -6.48 9.27 -18.03
CA GLY A 154 -5.50 10.32 -18.33
C GLY A 154 -4.05 9.89 -18.07
N ALA A 155 -3.82 8.96 -17.14
CA ALA A 155 -2.46 8.53 -16.76
C ALA A 155 -2.42 7.15 -16.06
N ASN A 156 -3.03 6.11 -16.64
CA ASN A 156 -3.06 4.78 -16.02
C ASN A 156 -1.70 4.07 -16.09
N SER A 157 -0.98 4.03 -14.97
CA SER A 157 0.24 3.20 -14.78
C SER A 157 -0.01 1.96 -13.91
N SER A 158 -1.15 1.94 -13.19
CA SER A 158 -1.44 1.01 -12.09
C SER A 158 -0.47 1.11 -10.90
N ALA A 159 0.38 2.15 -10.84
CA ALA A 159 1.27 2.38 -9.72
C ALA A 159 0.49 2.70 -8.44
N ILE A 160 1.04 2.31 -7.29
CA ILE A 160 0.48 2.57 -5.97
C ILE A 160 1.23 3.75 -5.35
N PHE A 161 0.52 4.80 -5.01
CA PHE A 161 1.03 6.01 -4.39
C PHE A 161 0.73 5.96 -2.90
N MET A 162 1.73 6.10 -2.05
CA MET A 162 1.63 5.89 -0.60
C MET A 162 2.07 7.13 0.17
N ALA A 163 1.21 7.62 1.05
CA ALA A 163 1.53 8.65 2.05
C ALA A 163 1.88 7.96 3.35
N THR A 164 3.19 7.93 3.68
CA THR A 164 3.73 7.18 4.81
C THR A 164 4.24 8.13 5.88
N SER A 165 3.94 7.83 7.14
CA SER A 165 4.49 8.54 8.28
C SER A 165 4.66 7.62 9.49
N TYR A 166 5.42 8.08 10.48
CA TYR A 166 5.50 7.44 11.77
C TYR A 166 4.80 8.30 12.83
N GLU A 167 3.78 7.75 13.46
CA GLU A 167 2.95 8.41 14.46
C GLU A 167 3.36 8.00 15.87
N LYS A 168 3.05 8.87 16.82
CA LYS A 168 3.07 8.61 18.25
C LYS A 168 1.85 7.77 18.68
N PRO A 169 1.84 7.26 19.92
CA PRO A 169 0.65 6.63 20.49
C PRO A 169 -0.62 7.49 20.42
N GLU A 170 -1.79 6.85 20.50
CA GLU A 170 -3.10 7.52 20.70
C GLU A 170 -3.10 8.44 21.93
N ALA A 171 -2.35 8.09 22.99
CA ALA A 171 -2.19 8.93 24.19
C ALA A 171 -1.53 10.30 23.92
N GLU A 172 -0.90 10.46 22.76
CA GLU A 172 -0.36 11.71 22.23
C GLU A 172 -1.08 12.13 20.95
N ASP A 173 -2.36 11.75 20.82
CA ASP A 173 -3.27 12.09 19.72
C ASP A 173 -2.76 11.67 18.32
N HIS A 174 -1.96 10.60 18.24
CA HIS A 174 -1.32 10.14 17.00
C HIS A 174 -0.48 11.23 16.28
N ASP A 175 0.07 12.18 17.05
CA ASP A 175 0.97 13.21 16.52
C ASP A 175 2.18 12.59 15.81
N ILE A 176 2.75 13.28 14.83
CA ILE A 176 3.87 12.74 14.04
C ILE A 176 5.18 12.96 14.82
N ILE A 177 6.03 11.93 14.86
CA ILE A 177 7.33 12.06 15.53
C ILE A 177 8.24 13.05 14.78
N ILE A 178 9.29 13.52 15.46
CA ILE A 178 10.36 14.29 14.82
C ILE A 178 10.91 13.49 13.63
N ASN A 179 10.99 14.12 12.46
CA ASN A 179 11.40 13.53 11.18
C ASN A 179 10.51 12.36 10.71
N GLY A 180 9.26 12.27 11.21
CA GLY A 180 8.39 11.10 11.05
C GLY A 180 7.99 10.76 9.62
N TYR A 181 7.90 11.72 8.70
CA TYR A 181 7.63 11.42 7.29
C TYR A 181 8.81 10.73 6.61
N ASN A 182 10.03 11.25 6.82
CA ASN A 182 11.22 10.67 6.22
C ASN A 182 11.54 9.32 6.89
N LEU A 183 11.44 9.24 8.23
CA LEU A 183 11.65 8.00 8.98
C LEU A 183 10.61 6.93 8.64
N GLY A 184 9.31 7.27 8.56
CA GLY A 184 8.26 6.32 8.20
C GLY A 184 8.52 5.66 6.84
N ARG A 185 8.84 6.47 5.83
CA ARG A 185 9.26 5.98 4.51
C ARG A 185 10.47 5.05 4.61
N ASP A 186 11.50 5.50 5.32
CA ASP A 186 12.78 4.81 5.38
C ASP A 186 12.70 3.51 6.22
N TYR A 187 11.80 3.42 7.19
CA TYR A 187 11.54 2.18 7.93
C TYR A 187 10.87 1.11 7.05
N ILE A 188 9.99 1.50 6.11
CA ILE A 188 9.48 0.55 5.11
C ILE A 188 10.63 0.02 4.25
N VAL A 189 11.53 0.89 3.81
CA VAL A 189 12.73 0.48 3.07
C VAL A 189 13.64 -0.40 3.94
N GLY A 190 13.76 -0.12 5.23
CA GLY A 190 14.49 -0.96 6.18
C GLY A 190 13.87 -2.35 6.38
N ASN A 191 12.54 -2.46 6.40
CA ASN A 191 11.84 -3.74 6.43
C ASN A 191 12.11 -4.55 5.14
N ILE A 192 12.19 -3.87 3.99
CA ILE A 192 12.54 -4.50 2.71
C ILE A 192 13.96 -5.05 2.74
N THR A 193 14.93 -4.26 3.21
CA THR A 193 16.37 -4.59 3.13
C THR A 193 16.86 -5.45 4.30
N GLY A 194 16.12 -5.50 5.40
CA GLY A 194 16.59 -6.05 6.67
C GLY A 194 17.72 -5.24 7.30
N SER A 195 17.83 -3.94 7.00
CA SER A 195 18.92 -3.08 7.48
C SER A 195 18.46 -1.65 7.81
N GLY A 196 19.21 -0.96 8.66
CA GLY A 196 18.96 0.44 8.96
C GLY A 196 19.24 1.35 7.77
N ILE A 197 18.34 2.31 7.53
CA ILE A 197 18.46 3.29 6.44
C ILE A 197 19.08 4.59 6.99
N PRO A 198 20.15 5.12 6.39
CA PRO A 198 20.83 6.30 6.90
C PRO A 198 20.13 7.59 6.41
N THR A 199 18.90 7.82 6.89
CA THR A 199 17.94 8.87 6.46
C THR A 199 18.57 10.20 6.12
N LEU A 200 19.39 10.77 7.00
CA LEU A 200 19.97 12.11 6.84
C LEU A 200 21.03 12.22 5.73
N THR A 201 21.47 11.10 5.17
CA THR A 201 22.51 11.04 4.12
C THR A 201 22.00 10.49 2.80
N LEU A 202 20.70 10.21 2.71
CA LEU A 202 20.07 9.78 1.47
C LEU A 202 20.16 10.86 0.40
N SER A 203 20.23 10.42 -0.85
CA SER A 203 20.22 11.28 -2.03
C SER A 203 19.33 10.68 -3.11
N ASN A 204 19.09 11.43 -4.17
CA ASN A 204 18.38 10.94 -5.37
C ASN A 204 19.17 9.89 -6.20
N THR A 205 20.31 9.43 -5.69
CA THR A 205 21.07 8.30 -6.24
C THR A 205 21.11 7.12 -5.27
N SER A 206 20.53 7.24 -4.08
CA SER A 206 20.45 6.15 -3.11
C SER A 206 19.58 5.03 -3.66
N THR A 207 20.11 3.82 -3.63
CA THR A 207 19.41 2.60 -4.04
C THR A 207 19.58 1.52 -2.99
N PHE A 208 18.55 0.69 -2.86
CA PHE A 208 18.54 -0.45 -1.97
C PHE A 208 17.85 -1.64 -2.63
N SER A 209 18.06 -2.82 -2.09
CA SER A 209 17.31 -4.00 -2.50
C SER A 209 17.22 -4.99 -1.36
N GLY A 210 16.18 -5.82 -1.39
CA GLY A 210 15.97 -6.83 -0.37
C GLY A 210 14.82 -7.75 -0.70
N SER A 211 14.63 -8.74 0.16
CA SER A 211 13.64 -9.78 -0.02
C SER A 211 12.79 -9.90 1.23
N THR A 212 11.48 -9.97 1.05
CA THR A 212 10.53 -10.24 2.14
C THR A 212 9.63 -11.41 1.77
N SER A 213 8.93 -11.98 2.75
CA SER A 213 8.05 -13.12 2.50
C SER A 213 6.83 -13.11 3.42
N TYR A 214 5.71 -13.59 2.89
CA TYR A 214 4.49 -13.84 3.65
C TYR A 214 3.67 -14.92 2.95
N GLY A 215 3.04 -15.81 3.72
CA GLY A 215 2.18 -16.86 3.16
C GLY A 215 2.86 -17.74 2.11
N ASN A 216 4.17 -18.01 2.24
CA ASN A 216 5.02 -18.73 1.28
C ASN A 216 5.20 -18.05 -0.11
N TYR A 217 4.84 -16.77 -0.24
CA TYR A 217 5.32 -15.92 -1.31
C TYR A 217 6.62 -15.25 -0.90
N THR A 218 7.55 -15.10 -1.83
CA THR A 218 8.77 -14.32 -1.65
C THR A 218 8.77 -13.18 -2.65
N TYR A 219 8.98 -11.96 -2.16
CA TYR A 219 9.04 -10.74 -2.94
C TYR A 219 10.47 -10.22 -2.97
N GLN A 220 10.99 -9.98 -4.16
CA GLN A 220 12.23 -9.24 -4.35
C GLN A 220 11.88 -7.79 -4.71
N THR A 221 12.38 -6.84 -3.92
CA THR A 221 12.16 -5.41 -4.15
C THR A 221 13.48 -4.70 -4.43
N SER A 222 13.51 -3.86 -5.45
CA SER A 222 14.55 -2.82 -5.62
C SER A 222 13.94 -1.46 -5.34
N VAL A 223 14.68 -0.62 -4.62
CA VAL A 223 14.27 0.71 -4.20
C VAL A 223 15.22 1.74 -4.77
N THR A 224 14.66 2.79 -5.36
CA THR A 224 15.41 3.98 -5.81
C THR A 224 14.81 5.22 -5.18
N TYR A 225 15.62 6.05 -4.55
CA TYR A 225 15.19 7.36 -4.09
C TYR A 225 15.25 8.34 -5.25
N THR A 226 14.14 9.04 -5.50
CA THR A 226 14.03 10.04 -6.57
C THR A 226 13.68 11.40 -5.99
N SER A 227 14.20 12.47 -6.61
CA SER A 227 13.86 13.84 -6.28
C SER A 227 13.09 14.51 -7.42
N GLY A 228 12.50 15.67 -7.15
CA GLY A 228 11.75 16.45 -8.15
C GLY A 228 10.27 16.08 -8.27
N LEU A 229 9.80 15.10 -7.47
CA LEU A 229 8.38 14.79 -7.27
C LEU A 229 7.80 15.53 -6.05
N LEU A 230 8.59 15.63 -4.98
CA LEU A 230 8.27 16.38 -3.78
C LEU A 230 9.29 17.50 -3.59
N GLN A 231 8.84 18.62 -3.04
CA GLN A 231 9.74 19.70 -2.63
C GLN A 231 10.39 19.34 -1.28
N ASN A 232 11.67 19.66 -1.12
CA ASN A 232 12.34 19.61 0.18
C ASN A 232 11.93 20.85 0.98
N THR A 233 10.94 20.71 1.88
CA THR A 233 10.30 21.86 2.53
C THR A 233 9.55 21.47 3.81
N SER A 234 9.28 22.47 4.64
CA SER A 234 8.31 22.39 5.75
C SER A 234 7.03 23.20 5.44
N VAL A 235 7.01 23.96 4.36
CA VAL A 235 5.88 24.81 4.00
C VAL A 235 4.74 23.95 3.47
N GLY A 236 3.55 24.07 4.08
CA GLY A 236 2.34 23.34 3.67
C GLY A 236 2.31 21.86 4.06
N ILE A 237 3.31 21.38 4.82
CA ILE A 237 3.37 20.00 5.32
C ILE A 237 2.71 19.91 6.69
N ASN A 238 1.86 18.91 6.91
CA ASN A 238 1.16 18.74 8.17
C ASN A 238 2.16 18.48 9.32
N HIS A 239 1.90 19.04 10.51
CA HIS A 239 2.80 19.03 11.68
C HIS A 239 4.18 19.69 11.45
N ASN A 240 4.32 20.60 10.47
CA ASN A 240 5.63 21.17 10.09
C ASN A 240 6.47 21.78 11.22
N LEU A 241 5.85 22.30 12.28
CA LEU A 241 6.54 22.91 13.41
C LEU A 241 7.23 21.88 14.32
N THR A 242 6.77 20.63 14.34
CA THR A 242 7.24 19.58 15.26
C THR A 242 8.03 18.49 14.55
N VAL A 243 7.78 18.26 13.27
CA VAL A 243 8.43 17.17 12.51
C VAL A 243 9.75 17.58 11.86
N GLY A 244 9.96 18.88 11.60
CA GLY A 244 11.24 19.39 11.14
C GLY A 244 12.24 19.58 12.28
N VAL A 245 13.53 19.58 11.95
CA VAL A 245 14.60 19.94 12.89
C VAL A 245 15.42 21.07 12.27
N GLU A 246 15.35 22.25 12.88
CA GLU A 246 16.02 23.45 12.39
C GLU A 246 17.53 23.19 12.18
N GLY A 247 18.02 23.53 10.99
CA GLY A 247 19.42 23.33 10.61
C GLY A 247 19.82 21.87 10.31
N VAL A 248 18.90 20.91 10.42
CA VAL A 248 19.16 19.47 10.18
C VAL A 248 18.29 18.92 9.07
N THR A 249 16.96 19.00 9.19
CA THR A 249 16.02 18.49 8.17
C THR A 249 14.74 19.31 8.15
N ASN A 250 14.22 19.53 6.94
CA ASN A 250 12.84 19.97 6.78
C ASN A 250 11.87 18.84 7.14
N ALA A 251 10.57 19.16 7.23
CA ALA A 251 9.52 18.17 7.48
C ALA A 251 9.56 17.02 6.46
N VAL A 252 9.84 17.36 5.20
CA VAL A 252 10.16 16.41 4.14
C VAL A 252 11.47 16.77 3.45
N ASP A 253 12.27 15.76 3.12
CA ASP A 253 13.57 15.92 2.44
C ASP A 253 13.45 16.05 0.90
N GLY A 254 12.23 15.95 0.36
CA GLY A 254 11.94 16.02 -1.08
C GLY A 254 12.24 14.72 -1.84
N LEU A 255 12.59 13.65 -1.13
CA LEU A 255 12.83 12.34 -1.73
C LEU A 255 11.56 11.47 -1.69
N VAL A 256 11.34 10.72 -2.76
CA VAL A 256 10.31 9.69 -2.88
C VAL A 256 11.01 8.35 -3.11
N ALA A 257 10.65 7.33 -2.33
CA ALA A 257 11.16 5.98 -2.57
C ALA A 257 10.29 5.27 -3.62
N VAL A 258 10.88 4.88 -4.74
CA VAL A 258 10.22 4.13 -5.81
C VAL A 258 10.61 2.66 -5.70
N LEU A 259 9.61 1.81 -5.47
CA LEU A 259 9.75 0.37 -5.24
C LEU A 259 9.37 -0.37 -6.52
N ASN A 260 10.27 -1.21 -7.02
CA ASN A 260 9.97 -2.14 -8.10
C ASN A 260 9.96 -3.56 -7.52
N VAL A 261 8.80 -4.21 -7.54
CA VAL A 261 8.55 -5.44 -6.79
C VAL A 261 8.28 -6.60 -7.75
N SER A 262 8.94 -7.73 -7.50
CA SER A 262 8.74 -8.97 -8.26
C SER A 262 8.54 -10.15 -7.31
N ILE A 263 7.75 -11.13 -7.72
CA ILE A 263 7.53 -12.37 -6.95
C ILE A 263 8.59 -13.38 -7.40
N SER A 264 9.58 -13.62 -6.54
CA SER A 264 10.68 -14.54 -6.80
C SER A 264 10.36 -15.99 -6.42
N ALA A 265 9.38 -16.21 -5.54
CA ALA A 265 8.86 -17.54 -5.20
C ALA A 265 7.37 -17.50 -4.88
N ARG A 266 6.67 -18.59 -5.22
CA ARG A 266 5.24 -18.81 -4.94
C ARG A 266 5.07 -20.09 -4.11
N PRO A 267 3.98 -20.21 -3.32
CA PRO A 267 3.64 -21.47 -2.67
C PRO A 267 3.51 -22.58 -3.71
N ALA A 268 3.95 -23.79 -3.37
CA ALA A 268 3.69 -24.94 -4.22
C ALA A 268 2.16 -25.13 -4.32
N ASN A 269 1.58 -24.97 -5.51
CA ASN A 269 0.17 -25.25 -5.72
C ASN A 269 -0.14 -26.70 -5.33
N SER A 270 -1.03 -26.92 -4.38
CA SER A 270 -1.76 -28.18 -4.19
C SER A 270 -2.82 -28.34 -5.30
N SER A 271 -2.37 -28.31 -6.55
CA SER A 271 -3.14 -28.71 -7.73
C SER A 271 -2.30 -29.68 -8.54
N SER A 272 -2.12 -30.88 -7.99
CA SER A 272 -1.83 -32.07 -8.79
C SER A 272 -3.04 -32.33 -9.68
N GLY A 273 -3.02 -31.78 -10.88
CA GLY A 273 -3.79 -32.33 -11.99
C GLY A 273 -3.34 -33.78 -12.17
N SER A 274 -4.29 -34.68 -11.98
CA SER A 274 -4.23 -36.13 -12.16
C SER A 274 -3.23 -36.61 -13.22
N ASP A 275 -2.10 -37.14 -12.77
CA ASP A 275 -1.48 -38.29 -13.43
C ASP A 275 -1.56 -39.46 -12.44
N GLN A 276 -2.50 -40.37 -12.72
CA GLN A 276 -2.46 -41.70 -12.14
C GLN A 276 -1.19 -42.39 -12.64
N SER A 277 -0.16 -42.42 -11.81
CA SER A 277 0.90 -43.41 -11.90
C SER A 277 0.96 -44.15 -10.58
N THR A 278 0.40 -45.36 -10.60
CA THR A 278 0.57 -46.38 -9.58
C THR A 278 2.05 -46.71 -9.44
N GLY A 279 2.67 -46.23 -8.37
CA GLY A 279 4.04 -46.56 -7.99
C GLY A 279 4.19 -46.60 -6.47
N SER A 280 4.00 -47.78 -5.90
CA SER A 280 4.31 -48.08 -4.50
C SER A 280 5.80 -47.90 -4.21
N SER A 281 6.17 -47.17 -3.15
CA SER A 281 6.95 -47.70 -2.01
C SER A 281 7.62 -46.62 -1.13
N GLN A 282 7.33 -46.72 0.17
CA GLN A 282 8.22 -46.60 1.35
C GLN A 282 8.71 -45.22 1.86
N ASN A 283 7.96 -44.74 2.86
CA ASN A 283 8.37 -44.34 4.22
C ASN A 283 9.85 -44.03 4.52
N SER A 284 10.13 -42.79 4.95
CA SER A 284 10.98 -42.54 6.12
C SER A 284 10.57 -41.25 6.84
N GLN A 285 10.27 -41.40 8.13
CA GLN A 285 10.00 -40.33 9.08
C GLN A 285 11.27 -39.54 9.37
N GLY A 286 11.17 -38.21 9.35
CA GLY A 286 12.17 -37.29 9.87
C GLY A 286 11.47 -36.13 10.59
N SER A 287 11.05 -36.38 11.83
CA SER A 287 10.52 -35.34 12.72
C SER A 287 11.70 -34.60 13.34
N THR A 288 11.81 -33.29 13.11
CA THR A 288 12.59 -32.39 13.97
C THR A 288 11.66 -31.37 14.61
N SER A 289 11.18 -31.76 15.79
CA SER A 289 10.55 -30.92 16.79
C SER A 289 11.50 -29.79 17.21
N TRP A 290 11.10 -28.53 17.04
CA TRP A 290 11.67 -27.41 17.80
C TRP A 290 10.76 -27.12 18.98
N SER A 291 11.22 -27.52 20.16
CA SER A 291 10.59 -27.27 21.44
C SER A 291 10.90 -25.83 21.87
N VAL A 292 9.89 -24.97 21.93
CA VAL A 292 9.98 -23.68 22.63
C VAL A 292 9.52 -23.88 24.07
N HIS A 293 10.41 -23.55 25.00
CA HIS A 293 10.21 -23.67 26.45
C HIS A 293 9.08 -22.75 26.94
N PRO A 294 8.12 -23.25 27.74
CA PRO A 294 7.03 -22.45 28.28
C PRO A 294 7.37 -21.90 29.65
N GLU A 295 8.16 -20.83 29.73
CA GLU A 295 8.20 -19.98 30.92
C GLU A 295 8.39 -18.53 30.49
N LEU A 296 7.27 -17.80 30.40
CA LEU A 296 7.08 -16.36 30.59
C LEU A 296 5.66 -15.99 30.12
N TRP A 297 4.66 -16.63 30.72
CA TRP A 297 3.25 -16.23 30.64
C TRP A 297 2.76 -15.96 32.06
N ALA A 298 3.04 -14.76 32.56
CA ALA A 298 2.37 -14.20 33.73
C ALA A 298 2.65 -12.70 33.81
N LEU A 299 1.93 -11.89 33.02
CA LEU A 299 1.57 -10.48 33.29
C LEU A 299 0.83 -9.89 32.07
N ALA A 300 -0.33 -10.45 31.73
CA ALA A 300 -1.26 -9.83 30.77
C ALA A 300 -2.74 -10.10 31.13
N THR A 301 -3.03 -10.25 32.42
CA THR A 301 -4.38 -10.43 32.94
C THR A 301 -4.54 -9.67 34.26
N PHE A 302 -4.39 -8.34 34.24
CA PHE A 302 -4.95 -7.48 35.29
C PHE A 302 -5.03 -5.99 34.92
N VAL A 303 -5.57 -5.63 33.74
CA VAL A 303 -6.07 -4.25 33.50
C VAL A 303 -7.32 -4.31 32.63
N CYS A 304 -8.43 -4.77 33.20
CA CYS A 304 -9.76 -4.57 32.59
C CYS A 304 -10.90 -4.48 33.62
N LEU A 305 -10.58 -4.23 34.90
CA LEU A 305 -11.57 -4.00 35.95
C LEU A 305 -10.96 -3.02 36.94
N LEU A 306 -10.99 -1.71 36.63
CA LEU A 306 -10.87 -0.59 37.58
C LEU A 306 -11.04 0.75 36.84
N SER A 307 -12.18 0.95 36.17
CA SER A 307 -12.63 2.29 35.77
C SER A 307 -14.15 2.45 35.90
N SER A 308 -14.71 1.78 36.91
CA SER A 308 -16.10 2.02 37.33
C SER A 308 -16.24 1.77 38.84
N ALA A 309 -15.53 2.58 39.64
CA ALA A 309 -15.85 2.87 41.04
C ALA A 309 -14.92 3.96 41.60
N ALA A 310 -15.27 5.23 41.43
CA ALA A 310 -15.15 6.30 42.44
C ALA A 310 -15.47 7.66 41.79
N LEU A 311 -16.51 8.30 42.34
CA LEU A 311 -16.81 9.74 42.42
C LEU A 311 -16.19 10.70 41.39
#